data_AF-A0A3N5K0J0-F1
#
_entry.id   AF-A0A3N5K0J0-F1
#
_cell.length_a   1.000
_cell.length_b   1.000
_cell.length_c   1.000
_cell.angle_alpha   90.00
_cell.angle_beta   90.00
_cell.angle_gamma   90.00
#
_symmetry.space_group_name_H-M   'P 1'
#
loop_
_entity.id
_entity.type
_entity.pdbx_description
1 polymer ?
#
loop_
_entity_poly.entity_id
_entity_poly.type
_entity_poly.pdbx_seq_one_letter_code
_entity_poly.pdbx_strand_id
1 'polypeptide(L)' 'VGKAVAAGGATYAESRDYGFMYQHGFQDPDGHIWELISMEPNNMGHA' A
#
# COMPACT_ATOMS: atom_id res chain seq x y z
N VAL A 1 -4.88 -3.45 2.63
CA VAL A 1 -5.98 -2.45 2.61
C VAL A 1 -7.35 -3.04 2.91
N GLY A 2 -7.85 -4.05 2.18
CA GLY A 2 -9.23 -4.55 2.39
C GLY A 2 -9.59 -4.90 3.85
N LYS A 3 -8.67 -5.50 4.61
CA LYS A 3 -8.87 -5.74 6.06
C LYS A 3 -9.04 -4.45 6.88
N ALA A 4 -8.28 -3.40 6.56
CA ALA A 4 -8.38 -2.12 7.26
C ALA A 4 -9.71 -1.41 6.94
N VAL A 5 -10.17 -1.47 5.69
CA VAL A 5 -11.47 -0.95 5.29
C VAL A 5 -12.61 -1.70 5.98
N ALA A 6 -12.54 -3.04 6.01
CA ALA A 6 -13.52 -3.85 6.74
C ALA A 6 -13.55 -3.57 8.26
N ALA A 7 -12.47 -3.00 8.82
CA ALA A 7 -12.37 -2.60 10.22
C ALA A 7 -12.78 -1.14 10.49
N GLY A 8 -13.33 -0.42 9.51
CA GLY A 8 -13.82 0.95 9.66
C GLY A 8 -12.91 2.03 9.07
N GLY A 9 -11.78 1.65 8.48
CA GLY A 9 -10.96 2.57 7.68
C GLY A 9 -11.56 2.85 6.30
N ALA A 10 -10.89 3.71 5.53
CA ALA A 10 -11.26 4.04 4.16
C ALA A 10 -10.07 3.85 3.20
N THR A 11 -10.34 3.46 1.95
CA THR A 11 -9.31 3.50 0.90
C THR A 11 -8.89 4.96 0.70
N TYR A 12 -7.60 5.25 0.86
CA TYR A 12 -7.05 6.60 0.72
C TYR A 12 -6.46 6.84 -0.68
N ALA A 13 -5.81 5.83 -1.23
CA ALA A 13 -5.28 5.83 -2.58
C ALA A 13 -5.51 4.47 -3.23
N GLU A 14 -5.83 4.43 -4.52
CA GLU A 14 -5.92 3.17 -5.26
C GLU A 14 -4.59 2.41 -5.26
N SER A 15 -4.65 1.08 -5.39
CA SER A 15 -3.43 0.28 -5.51
C SER A 15 -2.68 0.61 -6.79
N ARG A 16 -1.36 0.75 -6.69
CA ARG A 16 -0.46 0.93 -7.83
C ARG A 16 0.53 -0.22 -7.88
N ASP A 17 0.68 -0.78 -9.07
CA ASP A 17 1.67 -1.80 -9.38
C ASP A 17 2.67 -1.21 -10.38
N TYR A 18 3.92 -1.06 -9.91
CA TYR A 18 5.04 -0.55 -10.68
C TYR A 18 5.93 -1.66 -11.24
N GLY A 19 5.52 -2.93 -11.12
CA GLY A 19 6.27 -4.12 -11.54
C GLY A 19 7.35 -4.55 -10.55
N PHE A 20 8.12 -3.61 -10.00
CA PHE A 20 9.12 -3.88 -8.93
C PHE A 20 8.63 -3.51 -7.52
N MET A 21 7.50 -2.79 -7.45
CA MET A 21 6.93 -2.28 -6.22
C MET A 21 5.40 -2.26 -6.32
N TYR A 22 4.75 -2.78 -5.29
CA TYR A 22 3.32 -2.62 -5.05
C TYR A 22 3.11 -1.60 -3.94
N GLN A 23 2.15 -0.70 -4.14
CA GLN A 23 1.77 0.32 -3.16
C GLN A 23 0.24 0.40 -3.02
N HIS A 24 -0.28 0.54 -1.80
CA HIS A 24 -1.70 0.77 -1.56
C HIS A 24 -1.94 1.48 -0.21
N GLY A 25 -2.67 2.59 -0.22
CA GLY A 25 -2.91 3.44 0.96
C GLY A 25 -4.31 3.34 1.55
N PHE A 26 -4.43 3.49 2.87
CA PHE A 26 -5.70 3.60 3.58
C PHE A 26 -5.63 4.62 4.71
N GLN A 27 -6.77 5.18 5.08
CA GLN A 27 -6.94 6.01 6.27
C GLN A 27 -7.60 5.18 7.37
N ASP A 28 -7.06 5.22 8.60
CA ASP A 28 -7.67 4.55 9.76
C ASP A 28 -8.79 5.41 10.40
N PRO A 29 -9.60 4.86 11.32
CA PRO A 29 -10.69 5.61 11.97
C PRO A 29 -10.25 6.84 12.77
N ASP A 30 -8.98 6.89 13.20
CA ASP A 30 -8.41 8.03 13.93
C ASP A 30 -7.92 9.13 12.97
N GLY A 31 -7.98 8.86 11.66
CA GLY A 31 -7.63 9.79 10.60
C GLY A 31 -6.17 9.69 10.14
N HIS A 32 -5.36 8.76 10.66
CA HIS A 32 -4.00 8.58 10.18
C HIS A 32 -3.98 7.94 8.79
N ILE A 33 -3.02 8.35 7.98
CA ILE A 33 -2.80 7.80 6.64
C ILE A 33 -1.66 6.79 6.71
N TRP A 34 -1.94 5.58 6.21
CA TRP A 34 -0.99 4.48 6.13
C TRP A 34 -0.78 4.07 4.69
N GLU A 35 0.45 3.69 4.36
CA GLU A 35 0.81 3.19 3.04
C GLU A 35 1.49 1.83 3.16
N LEU A 36 0.90 0.81 2.52
CA LEU A 36 1.49 -0.50 2.41
C LEU A 36 2.37 -0.54 1.18
N ILE A 37 3.65 -0.86 1.38
CA ILE A 37 4.63 -1.01 0.32
C ILE A 37 5.18 -2.45 0.37
N SER A 38 5.19 -3.11 -0.78
CA SER A 38 5.89 -4.37 -1.00
C SER A 38 6.82 -4.19 -2.18
N MET A 39 8.08 -4.62 -2.04
CA MET A 39 9.13 -4.36 -3.01
C MET A 39 9.89 -5.65 -3.26
N GLU A 40 10.10 -6.00 -4.53
CA GLU A 40 10.86 -7.18 -4.93
C GLU A 40 12.37 -6.85 -4.87
N PRO A 41 13.15 -7.48 -3.96
CA PRO A 41 14.54 -7.07 -3.73
C PRO A 41 15.45 -7.32 -4.94
N ASN A 42 15.15 -8.36 -5.73
CA ASN A 42 16.02 -8.85 -6.81
C ASN A 42 15.83 -8.14 -8.15
N ASN A 43 14.87 -7.21 -8.26
CA ASN A 43 14.62 -6.46 -9.49
C ASN A 43 15.33 -5.10 -9.50
N MET A 44 16.16 -4.82 -8.50
CA MET A 44 17.18 -3.77 -8.59
C MET A 44 18.35 -4.37 -9.35
N GLY A 45 18.39 -4.15 -10.68
CA GLY A 45 19.45 -4.66 -11.54
C GLY A 45 20.82 -4.42 -10.90
N HIS A 46 21.55 -5.51 -10.67
CA HIS A 46 22.97 -5.44 -10.40
C HIS A 46 23.63 -4.75 -11.61
N ALA A 47 24.15 -3.54 -11.37
CA ALA A 47 25.06 -2.87 -12.28
C ALA A 47 26.46 -3.50 -12.18
#